data_AF-I3ZLK9-F1
#
_entry.id   AF-I3ZLK9-F1
#
_cell.length_a   1.000
_cell.length_b   1.000
_cell.length_c   1.000
_cell.angle_alpha   90.00
_cell.angle_beta   90.00
_cell.angle_gamma   90.00
#
_symmetry.space_group_name_H-M   'P 1'
#
loop_
_entity.id
_entity.type
_entity.pdbx_description
1 polymer ?
#
loop_
_entity_poly.entity_id
_entity_poly.type
_entity_poly.pdbx_seq_one_letter_code
_entity_poly.pdbx_strand_id
1 'polypeptide(L)'
;MSPHQQLRSLHRQLGRAAKVVPRIKRETWQAEWVAELSHAYAQDPAAAAELAQGLVPDAIMMRRIHLQHRVEAIDWRSPEFCLRILLGAFAALAAGGLVQPHFRNAVFSSWGLITFAWFFTLAILTVPSTVVVSRFSAHDAYEGEAASMRQRAGRWYFLGAKLLLLVMSVYLLAVHLTLPLVHLIGRSANGLLIPCGLVFNVIVIGWAFNDQRERCPTCMRLLRSPARMGPPSWSLLDSNATEEMCDRGHGLLHQPEWQTSWCQNARWLQLDGTWRELFRP
;
A
#
# COMPACT_ATOMS: atom_id res chain seq x y z
N MET A 1 24.19 48.27 -7.23
CA MET A 1 22.91 48.27 -6.46
C MET A 1 23.22 48.77 -5.07
N SER A 2 22.37 49.58 -4.42
CA SER A 2 22.72 50.04 -3.07
C SER A 2 22.59 48.90 -2.05
N PRO A 3 23.41 48.87 -0.98
CA PRO A 3 23.33 47.84 0.08
C PRO A 3 21.90 47.66 0.62
N HIS A 4 21.18 48.76 0.83
CA HIS A 4 19.78 48.73 1.26
C HIS A 4 18.82 48.08 0.24
N GLN A 5 19.04 48.30 -1.05
CA GLN A 5 18.23 47.65 -2.10
C GLN A 5 18.48 46.14 -2.15
N GLN A 6 19.73 45.72 -1.92
CA GLN A 6 20.12 44.31 -1.87
C GLN A 6 19.47 43.58 -0.70
N LEU A 7 19.55 44.14 0.51
CA LEU A 7 18.89 43.56 1.68
C LEU A 7 17.37 43.45 1.49
N ARG A 8 16.71 44.47 0.92
CA ARG A 8 15.28 44.42 0.58
C ARG A 8 14.95 43.37 -0.50
N SER A 9 15.87 43.10 -1.41
CA SER A 9 15.71 42.05 -2.41
C SER A 9 15.75 40.67 -1.76
N LEU A 10 16.77 40.42 -0.93
CA LEU A 10 16.95 39.17 -0.18
C LEU A 10 15.74 38.86 0.72
N HIS A 11 15.26 39.86 1.47
CA HIS A 11 14.09 39.69 2.32
C HIS A 11 12.82 39.34 1.51
N ARG A 12 12.65 39.93 0.32
CA ARG A 12 11.53 39.59 -0.58
C ARG A 12 11.65 38.18 -1.15
N GLN A 13 12.86 37.75 -1.51
CA GLN A 13 13.12 36.38 -1.98
C GLN A 13 12.81 35.35 -0.88
N LEU A 14 13.33 35.59 0.34
CA LEU A 14 13.04 34.77 1.52
C LEU A 14 11.53 34.67 1.78
N GLY A 15 10.82 35.80 1.78
CA GLY A 15 9.37 35.83 1.97
C GLY A 15 8.58 35.07 0.90
N ARG A 16 9.08 35.03 -0.35
CA ARG A 16 8.50 34.22 -1.43
C ARG A 16 8.78 32.73 -1.25
N ALA A 17 10.04 32.36 -0.98
CA ALA A 17 10.44 30.97 -0.76
C ALA A 17 9.73 30.34 0.45
N ALA A 18 9.58 31.10 1.54
CA ALA A 18 8.86 30.67 2.73
C ALA A 18 7.41 30.23 2.47
N LYS A 19 6.74 30.74 1.43
CA LYS A 19 5.37 30.32 1.08
C LYS A 19 5.32 28.85 0.64
N VAL A 20 6.40 28.31 0.09
CA VAL A 20 6.54 26.90 -0.31
C VAL A 20 6.67 26.00 0.93
N VAL A 21 7.35 26.49 1.97
CA VAL A 21 7.58 25.77 3.23
C VAL A 21 6.25 25.47 3.95
N PRO A 22 6.08 24.26 4.52
CA PRO A 22 4.93 23.91 5.36
C PRO A 22 4.70 24.94 6.47
N ARG A 23 3.43 25.31 6.69
CA ARG A 23 3.06 26.39 7.63
C ARG A 23 3.66 26.20 9.03
N ILE A 24 3.72 24.96 9.52
CA ILE A 24 4.22 24.61 10.86
C ILE A 24 5.73 24.86 11.00
N LYS A 25 6.52 24.72 9.92
CA LYS A 25 7.98 24.89 9.94
C LYS A 25 8.46 26.24 9.40
N ARG A 26 7.53 27.10 8.98
CA ARG A 26 7.87 28.32 8.24
C ARG A 26 8.63 29.33 9.10
N GLU A 27 8.19 29.53 10.35
CA GLU A 27 8.81 30.49 11.26
C GLU A 27 10.23 30.07 11.63
N THR A 28 10.43 28.80 12.00
CA THR A 28 11.75 28.26 12.33
C THR A 28 12.70 28.31 11.13
N TRP A 29 12.22 27.91 9.96
CA TRP A 29 12.99 27.96 8.71
C TRP A 29 13.37 29.40 8.32
N GLN A 30 12.43 30.35 8.46
CA GLN A 30 12.72 31.76 8.20
C GLN A 30 13.74 32.34 9.18
N ALA A 31 13.65 31.98 10.47
CA ALA A 31 14.59 32.46 11.48
C ALA A 31 16.02 31.97 11.21
N GLU A 32 16.17 30.69 10.85
CA GLU A 32 17.45 30.08 10.46
C GLU A 32 18.07 30.79 9.24
N TRP A 33 17.30 30.94 8.16
CA TRP A 33 17.79 31.63 6.95
C TRP A 33 18.06 33.13 7.16
N VAL A 34 17.31 33.82 8.04
CA VAL A 34 17.63 35.21 8.41
C VAL A 34 18.98 35.27 9.13
N ALA A 35 19.23 34.34 10.06
CA ALA A 35 20.51 34.27 10.77
C ALA A 35 21.66 34.02 9.78
N GLU A 36 21.56 33.02 8.91
CA GLU A 36 22.59 32.68 7.93
C GLU A 36 22.86 33.83 6.94
N LEU A 37 21.80 34.41 6.36
CA LEU A 37 21.94 35.53 5.42
C LEU A 37 22.50 36.77 6.11
N SER A 38 22.13 37.04 7.37
CA SER A 38 22.67 38.18 8.12
C SER A 38 24.16 38.02 8.40
N HIS A 39 24.60 36.80 8.72
CA HIS A 39 25.99 36.48 8.95
C HIS A 39 26.82 36.56 7.66
N ALA A 40 26.35 35.94 6.58
CA ALA A 40 27.00 35.99 5.28
C ALA A 40 27.10 37.43 4.75
N TYR A 41 26.04 38.23 4.89
CA TYR A 41 26.00 39.61 4.42
C TYR A 41 26.95 40.53 5.18
N ALA A 42 27.15 40.29 6.48
CA ALA A 42 28.11 41.04 7.29
C ALA A 42 29.56 40.79 6.87
N GLN A 43 29.87 39.61 6.34
CA GLN A 43 31.19 39.25 5.83
C GLN A 43 31.39 39.73 4.39
N ASP A 44 30.48 39.35 3.49
CA ASP A 44 30.51 39.71 2.09
C ASP A 44 29.08 39.73 1.49
N PRO A 45 28.59 40.90 1.06
CA PRO A 45 27.30 41.01 0.38
C PRO A 45 27.18 40.14 -0.88
N ALA A 46 28.26 39.89 -1.61
CA ALA A 46 28.23 39.04 -2.81
C ALA A 46 27.99 37.56 -2.44
N ALA A 47 28.72 37.05 -1.46
CA ALA A 47 28.52 35.70 -0.92
C ALA A 47 27.07 35.48 -0.40
N ALA A 48 26.46 36.49 0.25
CA ALA A 48 25.06 36.40 0.68
C ALA A 48 24.07 36.27 -0.49
N ALA A 49 24.36 36.90 -1.64
CA ALA A 49 23.54 36.78 -2.84
C ALA A 49 23.67 35.41 -3.51
N GLU A 50 24.86 34.80 -3.46
CA GLU A 50 25.09 33.43 -3.91
C GLU A 50 24.37 32.41 -3.02
N LEU A 51 24.52 32.54 -1.69
CA LEU A 51 23.83 31.70 -0.71
C LEU A 51 22.30 31.77 -0.86
N ALA A 52 21.76 32.95 -1.14
CA ALA A 52 20.31 33.15 -1.34
C ALA A 52 19.73 32.37 -2.54
N GLN A 53 20.57 31.90 -3.48
CA GLN A 53 20.13 31.01 -4.56
C GLN A 53 19.65 29.64 -4.02
N GLY A 54 20.14 29.23 -2.83
CA GLY A 54 19.75 28.01 -2.14
C GLY A 54 18.37 28.05 -1.47
N LEU A 55 17.78 29.24 -1.27
CA LEU A 55 16.50 29.42 -0.56
C LEU A 55 15.34 28.62 -1.18
N VAL A 56 15.22 28.65 -2.51
CA VAL A 56 14.12 28.01 -3.22
C VAL A 56 14.30 26.48 -3.28
N PRO A 57 15.47 25.94 -3.69
CA PRO A 57 15.74 24.50 -3.60
C PRO A 57 15.51 23.92 -2.21
N ASP A 58 15.99 24.60 -1.16
CA ASP A 58 15.82 24.14 0.21
C ASP A 58 14.34 24.15 0.65
N ALA A 59 13.60 25.23 0.35
CA ALA A 59 12.17 25.31 0.61
C ALA A 59 11.36 24.22 -0.12
N ILE A 60 11.72 23.89 -1.37
CA ILE A 60 11.12 22.80 -2.14
C ILE A 60 11.45 21.45 -1.51
N MET A 61 12.71 21.23 -1.10
CA MET A 61 13.15 19.99 -0.45
C MET A 61 12.38 19.77 0.85
N MET A 62 12.27 20.79 1.70
CA MET A 62 11.49 20.75 2.94
C MET A 62 10.01 20.45 2.68
N ARG A 63 9.42 21.02 1.61
CA ARG A 63 8.05 20.70 1.21
C ARG A 63 7.91 19.26 0.74
N ARG A 64 8.86 18.74 -0.04
CA ARG A 64 8.90 17.36 -0.52
C ARG A 64 8.99 16.38 0.65
N ILE A 65 9.91 16.60 1.59
CA ILE A 65 10.06 15.78 2.80
C ILE A 65 8.79 15.81 3.63
N HIS A 66 8.16 16.98 3.82
CA HIS A 66 6.91 17.07 4.56
C HIS A 66 5.74 16.35 3.87
N LEU A 67 5.63 16.46 2.55
CA LEU A 67 4.63 15.72 1.78
C LEU A 67 4.89 14.22 1.86
N GLN A 68 6.14 13.79 1.76
CA GLN A 68 6.53 12.39 1.93
C GLN A 68 6.13 11.87 3.31
N HIS A 69 6.45 12.60 4.39
CA HIS A 69 5.99 12.23 5.73
C HIS A 69 4.48 12.23 5.88
N ARG A 70 3.76 13.15 5.24
CA ARG A 70 2.28 13.12 5.21
C ARG A 70 1.76 11.88 4.50
N VAL A 71 2.35 11.52 3.37
CA VAL A 71 1.98 10.32 2.61
C VAL A 71 2.31 9.05 3.40
N GLU A 72 3.45 9.02 4.09
CA GLU A 72 3.86 7.94 4.99
C GLU A 72 2.99 7.86 6.25
N ALA A 73 2.45 9.00 6.71
CA ALA A 73 1.52 9.09 7.83
C ALA A 73 0.11 8.60 7.47
N ILE A 74 -0.27 8.61 6.19
CA ILE A 74 -1.47 7.88 5.75
C ILE A 74 -1.20 6.41 6.02
N ASP A 75 -2.05 5.80 6.84
CA ASP A 75 -1.91 4.40 7.22
C ASP A 75 -2.44 3.48 6.12
N TRP A 76 -1.79 3.49 4.95
CA TRP A 76 -2.06 2.59 3.80
C TRP A 76 -2.05 1.11 4.22
N ARG A 77 -1.42 0.82 5.35
CA ARG A 77 -1.24 -0.52 5.91
C ARG A 77 -2.45 -0.96 6.71
N SER A 78 -3.29 -0.04 7.18
CA SER A 78 -4.46 -0.40 7.98
C SER A 78 -5.46 -1.24 7.17
N PRO A 79 -6.09 -2.24 7.80
CA PRO A 79 -7.11 -3.05 7.15
C PRO A 79 -8.31 -2.20 6.72
N GLU A 80 -8.71 -1.22 7.53
CA GLU A 80 -9.83 -0.32 7.22
C GLU A 80 -9.58 0.49 5.95
N PHE A 81 -8.38 1.04 5.80
CA PHE A 81 -8.03 1.83 4.64
C PHE A 81 -8.03 0.97 3.37
N CYS A 82 -7.51 -0.26 3.44
CA CYS A 82 -7.58 -1.23 2.35
C CYS A 82 -9.04 -1.50 1.93
N LEU A 83 -9.93 -1.77 2.89
CA LEU A 83 -11.36 -2.00 2.59
C LEU A 83 -12.04 -0.75 2.04
N ARG A 84 -11.71 0.45 2.52
CA ARG A 84 -12.27 1.72 1.99
C ARG A 84 -11.86 1.95 0.53
N ILE A 85 -10.61 1.65 0.17
CA ILE A 85 -10.17 1.73 -1.23
C ILE A 85 -10.92 0.73 -2.09
N LEU A 86 -11.01 -0.53 -1.66
CA LEU A 86 -11.73 -1.57 -2.42
C LEU A 86 -13.21 -1.24 -2.57
N LEU A 87 -13.85 -0.74 -1.51
CA LEU A 87 -15.23 -0.28 -1.54
C LEU A 87 -15.40 0.92 -2.49
N GLY A 88 -14.46 1.88 -2.47
CA GLY A 88 -14.45 3.02 -3.38
C GLY A 88 -14.31 2.59 -4.85
N ALA A 89 -13.42 1.64 -5.14
CA ALA A 89 -13.25 1.08 -6.48
C ALA A 89 -14.51 0.33 -6.95
N PHE A 90 -15.09 -0.51 -6.08
CA PHE A 90 -16.36 -1.17 -6.34
C PHE A 90 -17.49 -0.16 -6.64
N ALA A 91 -17.64 0.85 -5.79
CA ALA A 91 -18.67 1.88 -5.93
C ALA A 91 -18.50 2.68 -7.23
N ALA A 92 -17.26 3.02 -7.61
CA ALA A 92 -16.97 3.70 -8.87
C ALA A 92 -17.33 2.84 -10.09
N LEU A 93 -16.98 1.56 -10.09
CA LEU A 93 -17.33 0.62 -11.16
C LEU A 93 -18.85 0.42 -11.27
N ALA A 94 -19.52 0.28 -10.13
CA ALA A 94 -20.98 0.14 -10.06
C ALA A 94 -21.68 1.41 -10.57
N ALA A 95 -21.28 2.60 -10.08
CA ALA A 95 -21.86 3.86 -10.51
C ALA A 95 -21.65 4.10 -12.01
N GLY A 96 -20.43 3.88 -12.52
CA GLY A 96 -20.13 3.98 -13.95
C GLY A 96 -20.97 3.01 -14.81
N GLY A 97 -21.18 1.78 -14.32
CA GLY A 97 -22.04 0.79 -14.97
C GLY A 97 -23.53 1.17 -14.95
N LEU A 98 -24.04 1.66 -13.83
CA LEU A 98 -25.46 2.02 -13.69
C LEU A 98 -25.88 3.19 -14.59
N VAL A 99 -24.95 4.06 -14.98
CA VAL A 99 -25.22 5.11 -15.97
C VAL A 99 -25.49 4.53 -17.37
N GLN A 100 -24.94 3.36 -17.69
CA GLN A 100 -25.06 2.72 -19.00
C GLN A 100 -26.27 1.76 -19.07
N PRO A 101 -27.25 1.97 -19.96
CA PRO A 101 -28.44 1.11 -20.06
C PRO A 101 -28.10 -0.33 -20.46
N HIS A 102 -27.13 -0.51 -21.36
CA HIS A 102 -26.68 -1.84 -21.80
C HIS A 102 -26.04 -2.64 -20.67
N PHE A 103 -25.25 -1.98 -19.82
CA PHE A 103 -24.65 -2.60 -18.64
C PHE A 103 -25.72 -3.05 -17.64
N ARG A 104 -26.69 -2.18 -17.34
CA ARG A 104 -27.83 -2.52 -16.46
C ARG A 104 -28.58 -3.74 -16.98
N ASN A 105 -28.92 -3.75 -18.27
CA ASN A 105 -29.61 -4.88 -18.89
C ASN A 105 -28.77 -6.16 -18.83
N ALA A 106 -27.46 -6.08 -19.07
CA ALA A 106 -26.57 -7.23 -18.98
C ALA A 106 -26.54 -7.81 -17.56
N VAL A 107 -26.28 -6.97 -16.55
CA VAL A 107 -26.12 -7.40 -15.14
C VAL A 107 -27.44 -7.87 -14.52
N PHE A 108 -28.56 -7.19 -14.77
CA PHE A 108 -29.86 -7.51 -14.17
C PHE A 108 -30.71 -8.49 -15.00
N SER A 109 -30.20 -8.96 -16.15
CA SER A 109 -30.84 -10.05 -16.89
C SER A 109 -30.66 -11.40 -16.18
N SER A 110 -31.52 -12.37 -16.52
CA SER A 110 -31.34 -13.76 -16.09
C SER A 110 -29.97 -14.31 -16.49
N TRP A 111 -29.47 -13.93 -17.67
CA TRP A 111 -28.13 -14.29 -18.13
C TRP A 111 -27.04 -13.68 -17.24
N GLY A 112 -27.17 -12.41 -16.88
CA GLY A 112 -26.28 -11.74 -15.92
C GLY A 112 -26.19 -12.48 -14.59
N LEU A 113 -27.34 -12.85 -14.00
CA LEU A 113 -27.40 -13.61 -12.76
C LEU A 113 -26.73 -14.99 -12.88
N ILE A 114 -26.93 -15.70 -13.99
CA ILE A 114 -26.28 -16.99 -14.25
C ILE A 114 -24.76 -16.81 -14.37
N THR A 115 -24.29 -15.83 -15.13
CA THR A 115 -22.85 -15.57 -15.27
C THR A 115 -22.20 -15.14 -13.95
N PHE A 116 -22.91 -14.35 -13.14
CA PHE A 116 -22.49 -13.98 -11.81
C PHE A 116 -22.37 -15.20 -10.88
N ALA A 117 -23.36 -16.10 -10.89
CA ALA A 117 -23.31 -17.34 -10.13
C ALA A 117 -22.10 -18.20 -10.53
N TRP A 118 -21.87 -18.39 -11.83
CA TRP A 118 -20.69 -19.08 -12.34
C TRP A 118 -19.39 -18.41 -11.92
N PHE A 119 -19.32 -17.09 -12.00
CA PHE A 119 -18.16 -16.31 -11.58
C PHE A 119 -17.83 -16.55 -10.10
N PHE A 120 -18.85 -16.57 -9.24
CA PHE A 120 -18.70 -16.84 -7.82
C PHE A 120 -18.32 -18.30 -7.53
N THR A 121 -18.91 -19.26 -8.26
CA THR A 121 -18.52 -20.67 -8.18
C THR A 121 -17.05 -20.85 -8.58
N LEU A 122 -16.60 -20.22 -9.65
CA LEU A 122 -15.19 -20.24 -10.06
C LEU A 122 -14.30 -19.62 -8.99
N ALA A 123 -14.70 -18.50 -8.39
CA ALA A 123 -13.96 -17.90 -7.28
C ALA A 123 -13.78 -18.90 -6.12
N ILE A 124 -14.84 -19.59 -5.70
CA ILE A 124 -14.77 -20.64 -4.67
C ILE A 124 -13.81 -21.77 -5.08
N LEU A 125 -13.90 -22.25 -6.32
CA LEU A 125 -13.04 -23.32 -6.83
C LEU A 125 -11.57 -22.90 -6.96
N THR A 126 -11.29 -21.62 -7.16
CA THR A 126 -9.91 -21.10 -7.18
C THR A 126 -9.31 -20.93 -5.79
N VAL A 127 -10.10 -20.94 -4.71
CA VAL A 127 -9.55 -20.80 -3.35
C VAL A 127 -8.62 -21.96 -2.97
N PRO A 128 -8.99 -23.25 -3.10
CA PRO A 128 -8.08 -24.35 -2.77
C PRO A 128 -6.79 -24.33 -3.60
N SER A 129 -6.88 -24.07 -4.90
CA SER A 129 -5.70 -24.04 -5.78
C SER A 129 -4.77 -22.88 -5.44
N THR A 130 -5.32 -21.70 -5.18
CA THR A 130 -4.53 -20.54 -4.74
C THR A 130 -3.95 -20.76 -3.35
N VAL A 131 -4.65 -21.40 -2.42
CA VAL A 131 -4.11 -21.74 -1.09
C VAL A 131 -2.94 -22.72 -1.19
N VAL A 132 -3.04 -23.74 -2.05
CA VAL A 132 -1.95 -24.69 -2.31
C VAL A 132 -0.75 -24.02 -2.97
N VAL A 133 -0.98 -23.22 -4.02
CA VAL A 133 0.09 -22.54 -4.78
C VAL A 133 0.75 -21.43 -3.95
N SER A 134 -0.05 -20.62 -3.25
CA SER A 134 0.45 -19.60 -2.33
C SER A 134 1.03 -20.21 -1.06
N ARG A 135 0.97 -21.55 -0.91
CA ARG A 135 1.38 -22.32 0.27
C ARG A 135 0.90 -21.61 1.54
N PHE A 136 -0.37 -21.21 1.54
CA PHE A 136 -1.01 -20.49 2.62
C PHE A 136 -1.24 -21.47 3.79
N SER A 137 -0.15 -21.90 4.45
CA SER A 137 -0.24 -22.52 5.77
C SER A 137 -0.43 -21.42 6.80
N ALA A 138 -1.61 -20.81 6.79
CA ALA A 138 -2.06 -19.96 7.90
C ALA A 138 -2.12 -20.73 9.23
N HIS A 139 -2.02 -22.07 9.19
CA HIS A 139 -1.92 -22.92 10.35
C HIS A 139 -0.51 -22.92 10.95
N ASP A 140 0.53 -23.18 10.14
CA ASP A 140 1.91 -23.38 10.65
C ASP A 140 2.56 -22.08 11.14
N ALA A 141 2.21 -20.94 10.54
CA ALA A 141 2.70 -19.64 11.02
C ALA A 141 2.10 -19.23 12.37
N TYR A 142 1.15 -19.99 12.95
CA TYR A 142 0.38 -19.61 14.14
C TYR A 142 0.33 -20.67 15.25
N GLU A 143 1.26 -21.62 15.28
CA GLU A 143 1.39 -22.57 16.38
C GLU A 143 1.80 -21.92 17.73
N GLY A 144 1.91 -20.59 17.80
CA GLY A 144 2.02 -19.89 19.09
C GLY A 144 0.67 -19.84 19.83
N GLU A 145 0.66 -20.33 21.07
CA GLU A 145 -0.50 -20.44 22.00
C GLU A 145 -1.24 -19.11 22.32
N ALA A 146 -0.86 -17.97 21.74
CA ALA A 146 -1.23 -16.63 22.21
C ALA A 146 -2.27 -15.85 21.37
N ALA A 147 -2.74 -16.37 20.22
CA ALA A 147 -3.71 -15.63 19.39
C ALA A 147 -5.15 -15.78 19.93
N SER A 148 -5.71 -14.68 20.46
CA SER A 148 -7.07 -14.66 20.99
C SER A 148 -8.11 -14.99 19.90
N MET A 149 -9.23 -15.61 20.30
CA MET A 149 -10.33 -15.93 19.38
C MET A 149 -10.86 -14.71 18.61
N ARG A 150 -10.87 -13.54 19.26
CA ARG A 150 -11.25 -12.26 18.64
C ARG A 150 -10.33 -11.86 17.48
N GLN A 151 -9.02 -12.05 17.63
CA GLN A 151 -8.06 -11.75 16.56
C GLN A 151 -8.23 -12.71 15.38
N ARG A 152 -8.45 -14.00 15.65
CA ARG A 152 -8.75 -15.00 14.61
C ARG A 152 -10.03 -14.64 13.85
N ALA A 153 -11.10 -14.28 14.56
CA ALA A 153 -12.36 -13.85 13.94
C ALA A 153 -12.18 -12.56 13.11
N GLY A 154 -11.46 -11.57 13.62
CA GLY A 154 -11.16 -10.33 12.91
C GLY A 154 -10.39 -10.56 11.60
N ARG A 155 -9.46 -11.52 11.59
CA ARG A 155 -8.73 -11.96 10.40
C ARG A 155 -9.64 -12.54 9.33
N TRP A 156 -10.46 -13.52 9.72
CA TRP A 156 -11.40 -14.16 8.81
C TRP A 156 -12.44 -13.17 8.28
N TYR A 157 -12.92 -12.25 9.12
CA TYR A 157 -13.81 -11.18 8.70
C TYR A 157 -13.15 -10.26 7.68
N PHE A 158 -11.93 -9.80 7.94
CA PHE A 158 -11.20 -8.93 7.00
C PHE A 158 -10.94 -9.63 5.67
N LEU A 159 -10.45 -10.88 5.70
CA LEU A 159 -10.23 -11.67 4.49
C LEU A 159 -11.53 -11.90 3.71
N GLY A 160 -12.62 -12.28 4.40
CA GLY A 160 -13.93 -12.50 3.78
C GLY A 160 -14.49 -11.24 3.13
N ALA A 161 -14.46 -10.11 3.85
CA ALA A 161 -14.89 -8.82 3.30
C ALA A 161 -14.04 -8.39 2.10
N LYS A 162 -12.73 -8.60 2.17
CA LYS A 162 -11.79 -8.31 1.10
C LYS A 162 -12.06 -9.16 -0.14
N LEU A 163 -12.21 -10.47 0.02
CA LEU A 163 -12.52 -11.40 -1.07
C LEU A 163 -13.87 -11.06 -1.72
N LEU A 164 -14.90 -10.78 -0.92
CA LEU A 164 -16.21 -10.37 -1.44
C LEU A 164 -16.09 -9.12 -2.31
N LEU A 165 -15.48 -8.05 -1.79
CA LEU A 165 -15.31 -6.80 -2.54
C LEU A 165 -14.50 -6.99 -3.83
N LEU A 166 -13.44 -7.81 -3.80
CA LEU A 166 -12.63 -8.11 -4.97
C LEU A 166 -13.42 -8.87 -6.03
N VAL A 167 -14.07 -9.98 -5.66
CA VAL A 167 -14.86 -10.80 -6.58
C VAL A 167 -15.97 -9.96 -7.21
N MET A 168 -16.66 -9.12 -6.43
CA MET A 168 -17.67 -8.20 -6.96
C MET A 168 -17.07 -7.17 -7.92
N SER A 169 -15.99 -6.50 -7.53
CA SER A 169 -15.34 -5.46 -8.36
C SER A 169 -14.84 -6.03 -9.68
N VAL A 170 -14.23 -7.21 -9.64
CA VAL A 170 -13.68 -7.86 -10.81
C VAL A 170 -14.78 -8.36 -11.74
N TYR A 171 -15.88 -8.88 -11.22
CA TYR A 171 -17.03 -9.24 -12.04
C TYR A 171 -17.54 -8.00 -12.83
N LEU A 172 -17.72 -6.86 -12.15
CA LEU A 172 -18.15 -5.63 -12.82
C LEU A 172 -17.11 -5.17 -13.86
N LEU A 173 -15.82 -5.25 -13.53
CA LEU A 173 -14.73 -4.94 -14.47
C LEU A 173 -14.77 -5.86 -15.70
N ALA A 174 -14.99 -7.16 -15.52
CA ALA A 174 -15.08 -8.12 -16.61
C ALA A 174 -16.29 -7.84 -17.52
N VAL A 175 -17.43 -7.44 -16.95
CA VAL A 175 -18.59 -6.99 -17.74
C VAL A 175 -18.27 -5.72 -18.51
N HIS A 176 -17.65 -4.73 -17.86
CA HIS A 176 -17.22 -3.48 -18.51
C HIS A 176 -16.25 -3.72 -19.67
N LEU A 177 -15.37 -4.70 -19.54
CA LEU A 177 -14.41 -5.05 -20.59
C LEU A 177 -15.05 -5.84 -21.74
N THR A 178 -16.02 -6.73 -21.46
CA THR A 178 -16.62 -7.59 -22.49
C THR A 178 -17.76 -6.92 -23.25
N LEU A 179 -18.52 -6.01 -22.63
CA LEU A 179 -19.63 -5.29 -23.26
C LEU A 179 -19.26 -4.57 -24.56
N PRO A 180 -18.18 -3.75 -24.65
CA PRO A 180 -17.80 -3.10 -25.90
C PRO A 180 -17.36 -4.11 -26.98
N LEU A 181 -16.81 -5.26 -26.58
CA LEU A 181 -16.41 -6.32 -27.53
C LEU A 181 -17.62 -7.00 -28.19
N VAL A 182 -18.78 -7.04 -27.52
CA VAL A 182 -20.03 -7.56 -28.12
C VAL A 182 -20.43 -6.75 -29.35
N HIS A 183 -20.17 -5.44 -29.35
CA HIS A 183 -20.44 -4.60 -30.53
C HIS A 183 -19.47 -4.86 -31.69
N LEU A 184 -18.25 -5.32 -31.41
CA LEU A 184 -17.21 -5.53 -32.42
C LEU A 184 -17.24 -6.95 -33.01
N ILE A 185 -17.39 -7.96 -32.15
CA ILE A 185 -17.21 -9.39 -32.50
C ILE A 185 -18.57 -10.13 -32.48
N GLY A 186 -19.64 -9.47 -32.02
CA GLY A 186 -20.98 -10.04 -31.91
C GLY A 186 -21.18 -10.87 -30.64
N ARG A 187 -22.22 -11.70 -30.63
CA ARG A 187 -22.65 -12.47 -29.44
C ARG A 187 -21.62 -13.48 -28.94
N SER A 188 -20.64 -13.86 -29.75
CA SER A 188 -19.54 -14.75 -29.35
C SER A 188 -18.67 -14.15 -28.24
N ALA A 189 -18.61 -12.81 -28.11
CA ALA A 189 -17.89 -12.13 -27.05
C ALA A 189 -18.43 -12.44 -25.64
N ASN A 190 -19.70 -12.85 -25.51
CA ASN A 190 -20.27 -13.27 -24.23
C ASN A 190 -19.53 -14.49 -23.63
N GLY A 191 -18.97 -15.35 -24.48
CA GLY A 191 -18.15 -16.48 -24.05
C GLY A 191 -16.83 -16.06 -23.40
N LEU A 192 -16.35 -14.83 -23.63
CA LEU A 192 -15.10 -14.31 -23.06
C LEU A 192 -15.24 -13.92 -21.59
N LEU A 193 -16.47 -13.70 -21.09
CA LEU A 193 -16.70 -13.30 -19.71
C LEU A 193 -16.21 -14.36 -18.70
N ILE A 194 -16.43 -15.63 -19.01
CA ILE A 194 -16.02 -16.77 -18.17
C ILE A 194 -14.49 -16.88 -18.06
N PRO A 195 -13.70 -16.97 -19.16
CA PRO A 195 -12.25 -17.05 -19.07
C PRO A 195 -11.62 -15.77 -18.49
N CYS A 196 -12.13 -14.57 -18.82
CA CYS A 196 -11.69 -13.34 -18.16
C CYS A 196 -11.93 -13.41 -16.65
N GLY A 197 -13.10 -13.90 -16.24
CA GLY A 197 -13.42 -14.06 -14.83
C GLY A 197 -12.53 -15.04 -14.11
N LEU A 198 -12.20 -16.18 -14.73
CA LEU A 198 -11.25 -17.13 -14.17
C LEU A 198 -9.86 -16.50 -13.96
N VAL A 199 -9.31 -15.85 -14.98
CA VAL A 199 -7.99 -15.20 -14.91
C VAL A 199 -7.98 -14.15 -13.81
N PHE A 200 -8.98 -13.27 -13.78
CA PHE A 200 -9.01 -12.24 -12.76
C PHE A 200 -9.23 -12.79 -11.35
N ASN A 201 -10.09 -13.81 -11.16
CA ASN A 201 -10.27 -14.46 -9.87
C ASN A 201 -8.95 -15.04 -9.33
N VAL A 202 -8.19 -15.75 -10.18
CA VAL A 202 -6.87 -16.29 -9.79
C VAL A 202 -5.94 -15.17 -9.32
N ILE A 203 -5.87 -14.06 -10.06
CA ILE A 203 -5.01 -12.92 -9.73
C ILE A 203 -5.44 -12.28 -8.41
N VAL A 204 -6.72 -11.91 -8.24
CA VAL A 204 -7.17 -11.16 -7.07
C VAL A 204 -7.24 -12.01 -5.81
N ILE A 205 -7.57 -13.29 -5.93
CA ILE A 205 -7.58 -14.21 -4.79
C ILE A 205 -6.14 -14.52 -4.38
N GLY A 206 -5.24 -14.76 -5.33
CA GLY A 206 -3.80 -14.90 -5.06
C GLY A 206 -3.23 -13.66 -4.36
N TRP A 207 -3.58 -12.46 -4.83
CA TRP A 207 -3.22 -11.21 -4.17
C TRP A 207 -3.81 -11.11 -2.76
N ALA A 208 -5.09 -11.46 -2.57
CA ALA A 208 -5.74 -11.40 -1.27
C ALA A 208 -5.05 -12.30 -0.24
N PHE A 209 -4.68 -13.53 -0.63
CA PHE A 209 -3.94 -14.44 0.25
C PHE A 209 -2.52 -13.97 0.51
N ASN A 210 -1.79 -13.50 -0.50
CA ASN A 210 -0.44 -12.98 -0.30
C ASN A 210 -0.45 -11.78 0.67
N ASP A 211 -1.39 -10.85 0.49
CA ASP A 211 -1.56 -9.72 1.41
C ASP A 211 -1.94 -10.16 2.84
N GLN A 212 -2.67 -11.27 3.05
CA GLN A 212 -2.87 -11.79 4.41
C GLN A 212 -1.60 -12.34 5.05
N ARG A 213 -0.66 -12.86 4.26
CA ARG A 213 0.61 -13.42 4.75
C ARG A 213 1.54 -12.32 5.22
N GLU A 214 1.58 -11.21 4.49
CA GLU A 214 2.40 -10.04 4.76
C GLU A 214 1.80 -9.11 5.84
N ARG A 215 0.68 -9.50 6.47
CA ARG A 215 0.04 -8.73 7.55
C ARG A 215 0.33 -9.32 8.91
N CYS A 216 0.54 -8.43 9.88
CA CYS A 216 0.62 -8.80 11.28
C CYS A 216 -0.70 -9.45 11.74
N PRO A 217 -0.66 -10.58 12.46
CA PRO A 217 -1.87 -11.23 12.98
C PRO A 217 -2.68 -10.39 13.95
N THR A 218 -1.96 -9.59 14.72
CA THR A 218 -2.48 -8.94 15.91
C THR A 218 -3.16 -7.64 15.53
N CYS A 219 -2.49 -6.81 14.71
CA CYS A 219 -3.03 -5.52 14.27
C CYS A 219 -3.52 -5.49 12.82
N MET A 220 -3.32 -6.55 12.04
CA MET A 220 -3.72 -6.64 10.62
C MET A 220 -3.08 -5.61 9.70
N ARG A 221 -2.04 -4.91 10.17
CA ARG A 221 -1.27 -3.98 9.36
C ARG A 221 -0.23 -4.72 8.55
N LEU A 222 0.02 -4.26 7.34
CA LEU A 222 1.10 -4.78 6.50
C LEU A 222 2.45 -4.57 7.22
N LEU A 223 3.27 -5.62 7.23
CA LEU A 223 4.60 -5.61 7.85
C LEU A 223 5.54 -4.66 7.10
N ARG A 224 6.60 -4.21 7.77
CA ARG A 224 7.59 -3.26 7.22
C ARG A 224 9.01 -3.70 7.55
N SER A 225 9.95 -3.01 6.91
CA SER A 225 11.38 -3.07 7.20
C SER A 225 11.96 -4.46 6.96
N PRO A 226 12.06 -4.89 5.68
CA PRO A 226 12.74 -6.13 5.37
C PRO A 226 14.20 -6.03 5.81
N ALA A 227 14.54 -6.71 6.90
CA ALA A 227 15.91 -6.92 7.33
C ALA A 227 16.39 -8.21 6.68
N ARG A 228 17.34 -8.10 5.75
CA ARG A 228 17.96 -9.28 5.15
C ARG A 228 19.05 -9.78 6.09
N MET A 229 18.95 -11.04 6.51
CA MET A 229 19.96 -11.70 7.32
C MET A 229 20.85 -12.58 6.44
N GLY A 230 22.17 -12.34 6.51
CA GLY A 230 23.18 -13.13 5.80
C GLY A 230 23.47 -12.66 4.36
N PRO A 231 24.69 -12.93 3.85
CA PRO A 231 25.01 -12.73 2.45
C PRO A 231 24.39 -13.85 1.58
N PRO A 232 24.07 -13.59 0.30
CA PRO A 232 23.45 -14.59 -0.59
C PRO A 232 24.26 -15.88 -0.75
N SER A 233 25.59 -15.81 -0.58
CA SER A 233 26.52 -16.93 -0.74
C SER A 233 26.57 -17.88 0.46
N TRP A 234 25.90 -17.58 1.57
CA TRP A 234 25.91 -18.39 2.80
C TRP A 234 24.71 -19.33 2.93
N SER A 235 24.01 -19.59 1.83
CA SER A 235 22.78 -20.40 1.76
C SER A 235 22.94 -21.88 2.18
N LEU A 236 24.18 -22.37 2.32
CA LEU A 236 24.47 -23.79 2.59
C LEU A 236 24.59 -24.13 4.09
N LEU A 237 24.92 -23.16 4.95
CA LEU A 237 25.17 -23.40 6.38
C LEU A 237 24.51 -22.39 7.31
N ASP A 238 24.04 -21.25 6.81
CA ASP A 238 23.38 -20.22 7.61
C ASP A 238 22.08 -19.74 6.93
N SER A 239 21.06 -19.40 7.72
CA SER A 239 19.73 -19.11 7.18
C SER A 239 19.71 -17.74 6.51
N ASN A 240 19.84 -17.70 5.18
CA ASN A 240 19.53 -16.50 4.41
C ASN A 240 18.02 -16.29 4.38
N ALA A 241 17.57 -15.23 5.05
CA ALA A 241 16.16 -14.95 5.27
C ALA A 241 15.89 -13.45 5.27
N THR A 242 14.67 -13.10 4.88
CA THR A 242 14.13 -11.76 5.05
C THR A 242 13.22 -11.77 6.28
N GLU A 243 13.51 -10.89 7.23
CA GLU A 243 12.67 -10.68 8.40
C GLU A 243 11.89 -9.38 8.24
N GLU A 244 10.58 -9.46 8.32
CA GLU A 244 9.69 -8.30 8.25
C GLU A 244 9.05 -8.07 9.60
N MET A 245 9.19 -6.86 10.15
CA MET A 245 8.74 -6.55 11.51
C MET A 245 7.40 -5.82 11.52
N CYS A 246 6.59 -6.08 12.55
CA CYS A 246 5.41 -5.28 12.81
C CYS A 246 5.82 -3.94 13.42
N ASP A 247 5.30 -2.84 12.87
CA ASP A 247 5.57 -1.49 13.36
C ASP A 247 5.01 -1.16 14.75
N ARG A 248 4.21 -2.06 15.33
CA ARG A 248 3.70 -2.00 16.71
C ARG A 248 4.46 -2.92 17.67
N GLY A 249 5.49 -3.62 17.20
CA GLY A 249 6.27 -4.55 18.01
C GLY A 249 5.53 -5.84 18.38
N HIS A 250 4.52 -6.26 17.61
CA HIS A 250 3.79 -7.50 17.91
C HIS A 250 4.57 -8.78 17.57
N GLY A 251 5.55 -8.69 16.68
CA GLY A 251 6.28 -9.82 16.16
C GLY A 251 6.96 -9.52 14.84
N LEU A 252 7.65 -10.53 14.30
CA LEU A 252 8.33 -10.50 13.02
C LEU A 252 7.97 -11.75 12.20
N LEU A 253 7.86 -11.57 10.90
CA LEU A 253 7.67 -12.65 9.92
C LEU A 253 9.03 -13.00 9.35
N HIS A 254 9.50 -14.19 9.65
CA HIS A 254 10.74 -14.72 9.09
C HIS A 254 10.42 -15.50 7.82
N GLN A 255 10.87 -14.99 6.67
CA GLN A 255 10.70 -15.62 5.37
C GLN A 255 12.06 -16.11 4.83
N PRO A 256 12.26 -17.41 4.61
CA PRO A 256 13.50 -17.90 3.99
C PRO A 256 13.58 -17.42 2.53
N GLU A 257 14.81 -17.14 2.04
CA GLU A 257 15.00 -16.78 0.62
C GLU A 257 14.66 -17.96 -0.31
N TRP A 258 14.95 -19.19 0.10
CA TRP A 258 14.60 -20.41 -0.63
C TRP A 258 13.69 -21.31 0.18
N GLN A 259 12.54 -21.64 -0.40
CA GLN A 259 11.55 -22.57 0.18
C GLN A 259 11.72 -23.96 -0.44
N THR A 260 12.75 -24.70 0.01
CA THR A 260 12.90 -26.12 -0.33
C THR A 260 12.14 -26.98 0.68
N SER A 261 11.90 -28.27 0.39
CA SER A 261 11.26 -29.21 1.33
C SER A 261 12.03 -29.39 2.65
N TRP A 262 13.29 -28.96 2.70
CA TRP A 262 14.14 -28.99 3.89
C TRP A 262 14.21 -27.62 4.62
N CYS A 263 13.96 -26.51 3.92
CA CYS A 263 13.90 -25.18 4.54
C CYS A 263 12.52 -24.92 5.14
N GLN A 264 12.46 -24.44 6.38
CA GLN A 264 11.21 -24.14 7.09
C GLN A 264 10.35 -23.14 6.31
N ASN A 265 9.02 -23.29 6.33
CA ASN A 265 8.10 -22.32 5.77
C ASN A 265 8.21 -20.95 6.49
N ALA A 266 7.65 -19.91 5.87
CA ALA A 266 7.56 -18.59 6.51
C ALA A 266 6.89 -18.72 7.89
N ARG A 267 7.58 -18.25 8.94
CA ARG A 267 7.16 -18.41 10.33
C ARG A 267 6.95 -17.06 11.00
N TRP A 268 5.88 -16.94 11.78
CA TRP A 268 5.67 -15.78 12.63
C TRP A 268 6.37 -16.01 13.97
N LEU A 269 7.23 -15.06 14.35
CA LEU A 269 7.90 -15.04 15.64
C LEU A 269 7.31 -13.90 16.47
N GLN A 270 6.60 -14.27 17.54
CA GLN A 270 6.01 -13.29 18.45
C GLN A 270 7.11 -12.68 19.32
N LEU A 271 7.19 -11.35 19.31
CA LEU A 271 8.09 -10.61 20.20
C LEU A 271 7.45 -10.50 21.58
N ASP A 272 8.27 -10.60 22.62
CA ASP A 272 7.83 -10.42 24.00
C ASP A 272 7.47 -8.95 24.29
N GLY A 273 6.80 -8.73 25.42
CA GLY A 273 6.26 -7.40 25.78
C GLY A 273 7.32 -6.30 25.86
N THR A 274 8.58 -6.65 26.14
CA THR A 274 9.68 -5.68 26.30
C THR A 274 9.98 -4.92 25.01
N TRP A 275 9.81 -5.55 23.84
CA TRP A 275 10.04 -4.90 22.54
C TRP A 275 9.03 -3.81 22.24
N ARG A 276 7.83 -3.85 22.83
CA ARG A 276 6.79 -2.86 22.53
C ARG A 276 7.21 -1.44 22.90
N GLU A 277 8.07 -1.29 23.90
CA GLU A 277 8.61 0.01 24.32
C GLU A 277 9.46 0.66 23.21
N LEU A 278 10.20 -0.15 22.43
CA LEU A 278 11.04 0.34 21.33
C LEU A 278 10.21 0.85 20.14
N PHE A 279 9.00 0.33 19.97
CA PHE A 279 8.10 0.66 18.86
C PHE A 279 6.96 1.62 19.27
N ARG A 280 7.03 2.24 20.46
CA ARG A 280 6.10 3.31 20.82
C ARG A 280 6.39 4.56 19.97
N PRO A 281 5.37 5.15 19.33
CA PRO A 281 5.52 6.36 18.51
C PRO A 281 5.85 7.59 19.37
#